data_AF-A0A0U1D0K5-F1
#
_entry.id   AF-A0A0U1D0K5-F1
#
_cell.length_a   1.000
_cell.length_b   1.000
_cell.length_c   1.000
_cell.angle_alpha   90.00
_cell.angle_beta   90.00
_cell.angle_gamma   90.00
#
_symmetry.space_group_name_H-M   'P 1'
#
loop_
_entity.id
_entity.type
_entity.pdbx_description
1 polymer ?
#
loop_
_entity_poly.entity_id
_entity_poly.type
_entity_poly.pdbx_seq_one_letter_code
_entity_poly.pdbx_strand_id
1 'polypeptide(L)'
;MSGNKFFREYPYHEAYLMRDAEKFRAELTMPIILLGGITNRETMDRAMAAGFDFVAMGRALLAEPDLLNRIKAESEKGSVKSLCTHCNECMPTIYRHTHCVVTGAPDSLVS
;
A
#
# COMPACT_ATOMS: atom_id res chain seq x y z
N MET A 1 2.77 -30.44 -14.93
CA MET A 1 1.52 -30.03 -15.60
C MET A 1 1.59 -28.54 -15.89
N SER A 2 1.30 -28.19 -17.13
CA SER A 2 1.50 -26.88 -17.76
C SER A 2 0.70 -25.76 -17.09
N GLY A 3 1.29 -24.55 -16.97
CA GLY A 3 0.57 -23.39 -16.46
C GLY A 3 1.27 -22.02 -16.50
N ASN A 4 2.60 -21.92 -16.39
CA ASN A 4 3.22 -20.63 -16.03
C ASN A 4 3.89 -19.82 -17.16
N LYS A 5 3.46 -19.97 -18.42
CA LYS A 5 4.12 -19.25 -19.54
C LYS A 5 3.32 -18.10 -20.17
N PHE A 6 2.40 -17.46 -19.43
CA PHE A 6 1.62 -16.36 -20.01
C PHE A 6 1.43 -15.10 -19.16
N PHE A 7 1.85 -15.08 -17.90
CA PHE A 7 1.74 -13.88 -17.08
C PHE A 7 3.08 -13.15 -17.02
N ARG A 8 3.12 -11.95 -17.60
CA ARG A 8 4.23 -11.01 -17.39
C ARG A 8 4.27 -10.67 -15.90
N GLU A 9 5.29 -11.16 -15.23
CA GLU A 9 5.64 -10.73 -13.89
C GLU A 9 6.35 -9.38 -14.00
N TYR A 10 5.74 -8.34 -13.45
CA TYR A 10 6.39 -7.04 -13.31
C TYR A 10 6.91 -6.94 -11.89
N PRO A 11 8.20 -6.61 -11.68
CA PRO A 11 8.74 -6.45 -10.35
C PRO A 11 8.01 -5.32 -9.64
N TYR A 12 7.54 -5.61 -8.43
CA TYR A 12 6.91 -4.62 -7.58
C TYR A 12 7.91 -3.51 -7.23
N HIS A 13 7.44 -2.27 -7.26
CA HIS A 13 8.11 -1.12 -6.68
C HIS A 13 7.07 -0.19 -6.04
N GLU A 14 7.47 0.55 -5.02
CA GLU A 14 6.59 1.47 -4.30
C GLU A 14 6.19 2.69 -5.15
N ALA A 15 4.99 3.22 -4.90
CA ALA A 15 4.38 4.32 -5.65
C ALA A 15 4.38 4.12 -7.18
N TYR A 16 4.08 2.91 -7.67
CA TYR A 16 4.20 2.58 -9.09
C TYR A 16 3.29 3.38 -10.03
N LEU A 17 2.27 4.08 -9.51
CA LEU A 17 1.42 5.00 -10.27
C LEU A 17 1.88 6.47 -10.21
N MET A 18 2.92 6.78 -9.42
CA MET A 18 3.35 8.15 -9.14
C MET A 18 3.71 8.93 -10.41
N ARG A 19 4.46 8.30 -11.33
CA ARG A 19 4.87 8.92 -12.60
C ARG A 19 3.70 9.42 -13.43
N ASP A 20 2.60 8.67 -13.45
CA ASP A 20 1.41 9.07 -14.21
C ASP A 20 0.54 10.04 -13.39
N ALA A 21 0.46 9.86 -12.07
CA ALA A 21 -0.27 10.75 -11.17
C ALA A 21 0.32 12.18 -11.15
N GLU A 22 1.64 12.35 -11.26
CA GLU A 22 2.31 13.66 -11.32
C GLU A 22 1.84 14.50 -12.50
N LYS A 23 1.50 13.86 -13.64
CA LYS A 23 0.94 14.56 -14.81
C LYS A 23 -0.42 15.16 -14.49
N PHE A 24 -1.26 14.47 -13.73
CA PHE A 24 -2.53 15.02 -13.25
C PHE A 24 -2.30 16.11 -12.23
N ARG A 25 -1.33 15.92 -11.33
CA ARG A 25 -1.01 16.92 -10.30
C ARG A 25 -0.56 18.26 -10.91
N ALA A 26 0.18 18.23 -12.03
CA ALA A 26 0.62 19.43 -12.73
C ALA A 26 -0.54 20.26 -13.33
N GLU A 27 -1.64 19.62 -13.72
CA GLU A 27 -2.74 20.29 -14.44
C GLU A 27 -3.94 20.63 -13.54
N LEU A 28 -4.14 19.88 -12.47
CA LEU A 28 -5.29 20.03 -11.60
C LEU A 28 -4.94 20.92 -10.40
N THR A 29 -5.92 21.68 -9.92
CA THR A 29 -5.78 22.51 -8.70
C THR A 29 -6.58 21.98 -7.51
N MET A 30 -7.47 21.01 -7.75
CA MET A 30 -8.24 20.33 -6.70
C MET A 30 -7.36 19.36 -5.90
N PRO A 31 -7.73 18.99 -4.66
CA PRO A 31 -7.00 17.99 -3.90
C PRO A 31 -6.92 16.63 -4.61
N ILE A 32 -5.76 15.98 -4.58
CA ILE A 32 -5.52 14.65 -5.19
C ILE A 32 -4.99 13.68 -4.13
N ILE A 33 -5.55 12.46 -4.15
CA ILE A 33 -5.10 11.33 -3.33
C ILE A 33 -4.25 10.40 -4.20
N LEU A 34 -2.97 10.20 -3.85
CA LEU A 34 -2.11 9.24 -4.54
C LEU A 34 -2.40 7.80 -4.08
N LEU A 35 -2.70 6.92 -5.03
CA LEU A 35 -2.82 5.47 -4.81
C LEU A 35 -1.68 4.74 -5.53
N GLY A 36 -1.37 3.52 -5.06
CA GLY A 36 -0.61 2.53 -5.83
C GLY A 36 0.74 2.19 -5.19
N GLY A 37 0.76 1.19 -4.30
CA GLY A 37 2.01 0.78 -3.66
C GLY A 37 2.51 1.76 -2.59
N ILE A 38 1.59 2.42 -1.87
CA ILE A 38 1.91 3.22 -0.69
C ILE A 38 1.81 2.32 0.55
N THR A 39 2.94 2.05 1.18
CA THR A 39 3.05 1.10 2.31
C THR A 39 3.84 1.64 3.48
N ASN A 40 4.89 2.42 3.20
CA ASN A 40 5.86 2.86 4.20
C ASN A 40 5.90 4.39 4.28
N ARG A 41 6.36 4.91 5.43
CA ARG A 41 6.47 6.36 5.69
C ARG A 41 7.24 7.10 4.59
N GLU A 42 8.36 6.55 4.15
CA GLU A 42 9.18 7.11 3.07
C GLU A 42 8.38 7.34 1.79
N THR A 43 7.52 6.39 1.40
CA THR A 43 6.66 6.52 0.22
C THR A 43 5.60 7.60 0.42
N MET A 44 5.07 7.74 1.65
CA MET A 44 4.12 8.80 1.99
C MET A 44 4.78 10.17 1.89
N ASP A 45 5.95 10.33 2.50
CA ASP A 45 6.71 11.59 2.49
C ASP A 45 7.06 12.00 1.06
N ARG A 46 7.47 11.04 0.22
CA ARG A 46 7.72 11.28 -1.21
C ARG A 46 6.46 11.77 -1.95
N ALA A 47 5.29 11.21 -1.64
CA ALA A 47 4.03 11.66 -2.24
C ALA A 47 3.67 13.09 -1.80
N MET A 48 3.80 13.41 -0.52
CA MET A 48 3.54 14.77 -0.02
C MET A 48 4.51 15.77 -0.64
N ALA A 49 5.79 15.42 -0.76
CA ALA A 49 6.80 16.26 -1.40
C ALA A 49 6.52 16.51 -2.90
N ALA A 50 5.84 15.57 -3.58
CA ALA A 50 5.39 15.74 -4.96
C ALA A 50 4.08 16.54 -5.10
N GLY A 51 3.52 17.05 -4.00
CA GLY A 51 2.34 17.91 -4.00
C GLY A 51 1.00 17.18 -3.95
N PHE A 52 0.97 15.87 -3.68
CA PHE A 52 -0.27 15.17 -3.38
C PHE A 52 -0.77 15.53 -1.98
N ASP A 53 -2.08 15.73 -1.84
CA ASP A 53 -2.70 16.17 -0.59
C ASP A 53 -2.88 15.00 0.39
N PHE A 54 -3.07 13.80 -0.15
CA PHE A 54 -3.25 12.58 0.62
C PHE A 54 -2.65 11.37 -0.11
N VAL A 55 -2.50 10.27 0.62
CA VAL A 55 -2.21 8.95 0.07
C VAL A 55 -3.29 7.96 0.46
N ALA A 56 -3.58 7.01 -0.44
CA ALA A 56 -4.49 5.91 -0.20
C ALA A 56 -3.71 4.63 0.09
N MET A 57 -4.01 4.03 1.25
CA MET A 57 -3.46 2.74 1.67
C MET A 57 -4.59 1.72 1.78
N GLY A 58 -4.33 0.48 1.34
CA GLY A 58 -5.30 -0.63 1.42
C GLY A 58 -4.66 -1.87 2.04
N ARG A 59 -3.97 -2.65 1.22
CA ARG A 59 -3.39 -3.96 1.62
C ARG A 59 -2.46 -3.89 2.84
N ALA A 60 -1.72 -2.80 3.02
CA ALA A 60 -0.88 -2.58 4.20
C ALA A 60 -1.70 -2.46 5.49
N LEU A 61 -2.80 -1.69 5.46
CA LEU A 61 -3.69 -1.52 6.60
C LEU A 61 -4.54 -2.77 6.87
N LEU A 62 -4.83 -3.57 5.83
CA LEU A 62 -5.44 -4.88 6.01
C LEU A 62 -4.50 -5.84 6.75
N ALA A 63 -3.22 -5.85 6.40
CA ALA A 63 -2.21 -6.69 7.05
C ALA A 63 -1.92 -6.24 8.49
N GLU A 64 -1.92 -4.92 8.73
CA GLU A 64 -1.56 -4.28 9.99
C GLU A 64 -2.49 -3.07 10.26
N PRO A 65 -3.64 -3.28 10.94
CA PRO A 65 -4.61 -2.23 11.25
C PRO A 65 -4.04 -1.08 12.10
N ASP A 66 -3.00 -1.31 12.88
CA ASP A 66 -2.33 -0.33 13.73
C ASP A 66 -1.10 0.34 13.07
N LEU A 67 -0.80 0.01 11.81
CA LEU A 67 0.41 0.46 11.10
C LEU A 67 0.61 1.98 11.16
N LEU A 68 -0.45 2.76 10.94
CA LEU A 68 -0.36 4.22 10.98
C LEU A 68 -0.02 4.76 12.37
N ASN A 69 -0.51 4.10 13.43
CA ASN A 69 -0.18 4.49 14.80
C ASN A 69 1.28 4.23 15.11
N ARG A 70 1.82 3.08 14.65
CA ARG A 70 3.24 2.73 14.77
C ARG A 70 4.12 3.70 13.98
N ILE A 71 3.77 4.00 12.73
CA ILE A 71 4.49 4.99 11.90
C ILE A 71 4.51 6.36 12.59
N LYS A 72 3.40 6.78 13.19
CA LYS A 72 3.32 8.04 13.93
C LYS A 72 4.20 8.04 15.18
N ALA A 73 4.19 6.96 15.94
CA ALA A 73 4.99 6.82 17.17
C ALA A 73 6.50 6.78 16.90
N GLU A 74 6.92 6.19 15.78
CA GLU A 74 8.34 6.06 15.37
C GLU A 74 8.75 7.09 14.31
N SER A 75 8.03 8.23 14.22
CA SER A 75 8.19 9.22 13.14
C SER A 75 9.62 9.74 12.94
N GLU A 76 10.49 9.65 13.94
CA GLU A 76 11.88 10.09 13.88
C GLU A 76 12.87 8.98 13.48
N LYS A 77 12.48 7.70 13.58
CA LYS A 77 13.39 6.56 13.40
C LYS A 77 13.26 5.87 12.05
N GLY A 78 12.16 6.10 11.31
CA GLY A 78 11.95 5.53 9.97
C GLY A 78 11.98 3.99 9.91
N SER A 79 11.91 3.33 11.07
CA SER A 79 12.13 1.88 11.23
C SER A 79 10.91 1.03 10.92
N VAL A 80 9.70 1.59 10.97
CA VAL A 80 8.47 0.85 10.70
C VAL A 80 8.39 0.53 9.21
N LYS A 81 8.45 -0.77 8.90
CA LYS A 81 8.19 -1.32 7.57
C LYS A 81 6.95 -2.20 7.62
N SER A 82 6.09 -2.06 6.63
CA SER A 82 4.88 -2.88 6.53
C SER A 82 5.20 -4.34 6.24
N LEU A 83 4.39 -5.24 6.79
CA LEU A 83 4.40 -6.68 6.55
C LEU A 83 3.69 -7.08 5.24
N CYS A 84 3.00 -6.15 4.57
CA CYS A 84 2.37 -6.45 3.29
C CYS A 84 3.43 -6.77 2.23
N THR A 85 3.44 -8.01 1.73
CA THR A 85 4.39 -8.49 0.72
C THR A 85 3.90 -8.31 -0.72
N HIS A 86 2.76 -7.63 -0.92
CA HIS A 86 2.14 -7.43 -2.22
C HIS A 86 1.76 -8.71 -2.98
N CYS A 87 1.60 -9.85 -2.29
CA CYS A 87 1.26 -11.14 -2.90
C CYS A 87 -0.10 -11.18 -3.64
N ASN A 88 -0.98 -10.20 -3.40
CA ASN A 88 -2.35 -10.12 -3.93
C ASN A 88 -3.30 -11.25 -3.50
N GLU A 89 -2.88 -12.17 -2.65
CA GLU A 89 -3.72 -13.27 -2.18
C GLU A 89 -4.86 -12.82 -1.25
N CYS A 90 -4.82 -11.59 -0.73
CA CYS A 90 -5.98 -10.98 -0.06
C CYS A 90 -7.14 -10.70 -1.03
N MET A 91 -6.89 -10.48 -2.32
CA MET A 91 -7.93 -10.16 -3.31
C MET A 91 -8.99 -11.27 -3.45
N PRO A 92 -8.66 -12.57 -3.61
CA PRO A 92 -9.69 -13.60 -3.67
C PRO A 92 -10.49 -13.76 -2.37
N THR A 93 -9.99 -13.27 -1.22
CA THR A 93 -10.71 -13.40 0.07
C THR A 93 -11.94 -12.49 0.16
N ILE A 94 -12.02 -11.44 -0.67
CA ILE A 94 -13.12 -10.45 -0.66
C ILE A 94 -14.51 -11.06 -0.89
N TYR A 95 -14.57 -12.24 -1.51
CA TYR A 95 -15.83 -12.94 -1.81
C TYR A 95 -16.45 -13.65 -0.59
N ARG A 96 -15.77 -13.65 0.56
CA ARG A 96 -16.29 -14.21 1.81
C ARG A 96 -16.04 -13.28 2.98
N HIS A 97 -14.77 -13.18 3.38
CA HIS A 97 -14.30 -12.36 4.48
C HIS A 97 -12.89 -11.90 4.14
N THR A 98 -12.75 -10.58 3.94
CA THR A 98 -11.49 -9.98 3.52
C THR A 98 -10.46 -10.08 4.65
N HIS A 99 -9.36 -10.78 4.40
CA HIS A 99 -8.26 -10.91 5.34
C HIS A 99 -6.91 -10.93 4.63
N CYS A 100 -5.85 -10.66 5.40
CA CYS A 100 -4.48 -10.85 4.96
C CYS A 100 -4.06 -12.30 5.20
N VAL A 101 -3.69 -13.02 4.14
CA VAL A 101 -3.23 -14.42 4.27
C VAL A 101 -1.88 -14.57 4.99
N VAL A 102 -1.10 -13.48 5.06
CA VAL A 102 0.24 -13.50 5.69
C VAL A 102 0.14 -13.29 7.20
N THR A 103 -0.68 -12.33 7.64
CA THR A 103 -0.79 -11.97 9.07
C THR A 103 -2.03 -12.55 9.75
N GLY A 104 -3.02 -13.03 8.99
CA GLY A 104 -4.33 -13.43 9.50
C GLY A 104 -5.23 -12.25 9.90
N ALA A 105 -4.77 -11.01 9.72
CA ALA A 105 -5.53 -9.82 10.07
C ALA A 105 -6.76 -9.66 9.16
N PRO A 106 -7.88 -9.09 9.67
CA PRO A 106 -8.01 -8.53 11.01
C PRO A 106 -8.26 -9.56 12.12
N ASP A 107 -8.60 -10.81 11.79
CA ASP A 107 -9.11 -11.79 12.75
C ASP A 107 -8.08 -12.22 13.81
N SER A 108 -6.81 -12.33 13.42
CA SER A 108 -5.71 -12.72 14.32
C SER A 108 -5.34 -11.65 15.36
N LEU A 109 -5.93 -10.45 15.28
CA LEU A 109 -5.62 -9.31 16.15
C LEU A 109 -6.72 -9.01 17.18
N VAL A 110 -7.83 -9.77 17.17
CA VAL A 110 -9.00 -9.57 18.05
C VAL A 110 -9.09 -10.62 19.17
N SER A 111 -8.07 -11.47 19.31
CA SER A 111 -7.98 -12.48 20.40
C SER A 111 -7.33 -11.94 21.66
#